data_AF-A0AAD2H524-F1
#
_entry.id   AF-A0AAD2H524-F1
#
_cell.length_a   1.000
_cell.length_b   1.000
_cell.length_c   1.000
_cell.angle_alpha   90.00
_cell.angle_beta   90.00
_cell.angle_gamma   90.00
#
_symmetry.space_group_name_H-M   'P 1'
#
loop_
_entity.id
_entity.type
_entity.pdbx_description
1 polymer ?
#
loop_
_entity_poly.entity_id
_entity_poly.type
_entity_poly.pdbx_seq_one_letter_code
_entity_poly.pdbx_strand_id
1 'polypeptide(L)'
;SDMLHALGFVPATGLPDFLAEKPLFQVIIEKEGHKCFFLPKFHCELNPIEMVWGQAKQYFRQFSDGTFPKAKTLVPEALNQVTGQHYNTGRAPHPDVVLI
;
A
#
# COMPACT_ATOMS: atom_id res chain seq x y z
N SER A 1 -24.06 -31.97 -22.04
CA SER A 1 -24.34 -30.55 -21.81
C SER A 1 -25.40 -30.35 -20.73
N ASP A 2 -26.47 -31.14 -20.68
CA ASP A 2 -27.64 -30.83 -19.84
C ASP A 2 -27.79 -31.66 -18.54
N MET A 3 -26.68 -32.09 -17.91
CA MET A 3 -26.71 -32.79 -16.61
C MET A 3 -25.85 -32.15 -15.51
N LEU A 4 -25.27 -30.97 -15.75
CA LEU A 4 -24.47 -30.25 -14.75
C LEU A 4 -25.23 -29.13 -14.01
N HIS A 5 -26.41 -28.71 -14.50
CA HIS A 5 -27.25 -27.73 -13.81
C HIS A 5 -28.15 -28.32 -12.71
N ALA A 6 -28.36 -29.64 -12.66
CA ALA A 6 -29.35 -30.27 -11.78
C ALA A 6 -28.83 -30.66 -10.38
N LEU A 7 -27.52 -30.56 -10.11
CA LEU A 7 -26.92 -31.02 -8.85
C LEU A 7 -26.48 -29.91 -7.90
N GLY A 8 -26.86 -28.66 -8.14
CA GLY A 8 -26.55 -27.55 -7.21
C GLY A 8 -25.06 -27.33 -6.96
N PHE A 9 -24.19 -27.91 -7.81
CA PHE A 9 -22.76 -27.64 -7.78
C PHE A 9 -22.53 -26.29 -8.46
N VAL A 10 -22.65 -25.22 -7.67
CA VAL A 10 -22.07 -23.93 -8.03
C VAL A 10 -20.57 -24.08 -7.78
N PRO A 11 -19.71 -24.14 -8.83
CA PRO A 11 -18.28 -24.06 -8.61
C PRO A 11 -17.99 -22.76 -7.85
N ALA A 12 -17.00 -22.75 -6.96
CA ALA A 12 -16.58 -21.57 -6.19
C ALA A 12 -15.93 -20.48 -7.09
N THR A 13 -16.48 -20.25 -8.27
CA THR A 13 -16.23 -19.10 -9.10
C THR A 13 -17.07 -17.97 -8.51
N GLY A 14 -16.41 -17.01 -7.87
CA GLY A 14 -17.05 -15.81 -7.35
C GLY A 14 -18.02 -15.22 -8.36
N LEU A 15 -19.10 -14.64 -7.85
CA LEU A 15 -20.15 -13.99 -8.63
C LEU A 15 -19.47 -13.05 -9.67
N PRO A 16 -19.70 -13.20 -10.98
CA PRO A 16 -18.93 -12.48 -12.01
C PRO A 16 -18.98 -10.96 -11.89
N ASP A 17 -20.09 -10.45 -11.37
CA ASP A 17 -20.31 -9.05 -10.99
C ASP A 17 -19.38 -8.61 -9.86
N PHE A 18 -19.17 -9.44 -8.83
CA PHE A 18 -18.26 -9.15 -7.73
C PHE A 18 -16.79 -9.06 -8.18
N LEU A 19 -16.39 -9.89 -9.16
CA LEU A 19 -15.04 -9.84 -9.72
C LEU A 19 -14.84 -8.64 -10.66
N ALA A 20 -15.91 -8.11 -11.25
CA ALA A 20 -15.88 -6.97 -12.16
C ALA A 20 -15.97 -5.61 -11.42
N GLU A 21 -16.44 -5.61 -10.17
CA GLU A 21 -16.61 -4.40 -9.39
C GLU A 21 -15.26 -3.87 -8.88
N LYS A 22 -14.97 -2.59 -9.16
CA LYS A 22 -13.82 -1.90 -8.59
C LYS A 22 -14.04 -1.69 -7.09
N PRO A 23 -13.03 -1.91 -6.23
CA PRO A 23 -13.18 -1.61 -4.82
C PRO A 23 -13.40 -0.12 -4.60
N LEU A 24 -14.22 0.23 -3.60
CA LEU A 24 -14.63 1.62 -3.32
C LEU A 24 -13.46 2.60 -3.24
N PHE A 25 -12.33 2.19 -2.66
CA PHE A 25 -11.17 3.06 -2.55
C PHE A 25 -10.56 3.40 -3.92
N GLN A 26 -10.53 2.45 -4.86
CA GLN A 26 -10.06 2.70 -6.23
C GLN A 26 -10.98 3.71 -6.92
N VAL A 27 -12.29 3.58 -6.72
CA VAL A 27 -13.28 4.53 -7.26
C VAL A 27 -13.04 5.94 -6.71
N ILE A 28 -12.82 6.08 -5.39
CA ILE A 28 -12.57 7.38 -4.76
C ILE A 28 -11.26 8.00 -5.27
N ILE A 29 -10.17 7.23 -5.34
CA ILE A 29 -8.86 7.71 -5.79
C ILE A 29 -8.92 8.14 -7.26
N GLU A 30 -9.53 7.33 -8.13
CA GLU A 30 -9.69 7.65 -9.55
C GLU A 30 -10.61 8.85 -9.78
N LYS A 31 -11.63 9.03 -8.94
CA LYS A 31 -12.52 10.21 -8.99
C LYS A 31 -11.77 11.52 -8.71
N GLU A 32 -10.77 11.49 -7.83
CA GLU A 32 -9.89 12.63 -7.53
C GLU A 32 -8.77 12.82 -8.58
N GLY A 33 -8.76 12.04 -9.66
CA GLY A 33 -7.80 12.15 -10.76
C GLY A 33 -6.49 11.38 -10.55
N HIS A 34 -6.38 10.60 -9.48
CA HIS A 34 -5.21 9.78 -9.20
C HIS A 34 -5.33 8.38 -9.82
N LYS A 35 -4.18 7.73 -10.04
CA LYS A 35 -4.10 6.34 -10.48
C LYS A 35 -3.85 5.44 -9.28
N CYS A 36 -4.68 4.41 -9.14
CA CYS A 36 -4.55 3.40 -8.11
C CYS A 36 -3.75 2.19 -8.63
N PHE A 37 -2.61 1.88 -8.00
CA PHE A 37 -1.79 0.72 -8.34
C PHE A 37 -1.78 -0.25 -7.16
N PHE A 38 -2.22 -1.48 -7.42
CA PHE A 38 -2.20 -2.56 -6.45
C PHE A 38 -0.86 -3.29 -6.52
N LEU A 39 -0.12 -3.28 -5.42
CA LEU A 39 1.10 -4.05 -5.31
C LEU A 39 0.80 -5.55 -5.16
N PRO A 40 1.68 -6.43 -5.68
CA PRO A 40 1.57 -7.85 -5.43
C PRO A 40 1.49 -8.16 -3.93
N LYS A 41 0.55 -9.02 -3.54
CA LYS A 41 0.41 -9.43 -2.14
C LYS A 41 1.70 -10.11 -1.66
N PHE A 42 2.13 -9.77 -0.44
CA PHE A 42 3.33 -10.33 0.22
C PHE A 42 4.67 -9.91 -0.36
N HIS A 43 4.71 -8.85 -1.16
CA HIS A 43 5.93 -8.27 -1.72
C HIS A 43 6.19 -6.87 -1.17
N CYS A 44 6.39 -6.76 0.15
CA CYS A 44 6.60 -5.48 0.84
C CYS A 44 7.89 -4.77 0.39
N GLU A 45 8.87 -5.49 -0.17
CA GLU A 45 10.06 -4.93 -0.80
C GLU A 45 9.75 -4.02 -2.00
N LEU A 46 8.57 -4.18 -2.62
CA LEU A 46 8.13 -3.36 -3.75
C LEU A 46 7.41 -2.08 -3.28
N ASN A 47 7.07 -1.97 -2.00
CA ASN A 47 6.37 -0.80 -1.46
C ASN A 47 7.37 0.27 -1.02
N PRO A 48 7.48 1.42 -1.71
CA PRO A 48 8.46 2.46 -1.37
C PRO A 48 8.30 3.02 0.05
N ILE A 49 7.10 2.91 0.65
CA ILE A 49 6.85 3.38 2.01
C ILE A 49 7.66 2.60 3.05
N GLU A 50 8.00 1.34 2.79
CA GLU A 50 8.78 0.51 3.72
C GLU A 50 10.21 1.06 3.90
N MET A 51 10.78 1.64 2.84
CA MET A 51 12.09 2.30 2.90
C MET A 51 12.04 3.60 3.69
N VAL A 52 10.98 4.39 3.51
CA VAL A 52 10.75 5.64 4.28
C VAL A 52 10.63 5.30 5.77
N TRP A 53 9.80 4.32 6.11
CA TRP A 53 9.65 3.87 7.50
C TRP A 53 10.92 3.25 8.05
N GLY A 54 11.70 2.53 7.24
CA GLY A 54 13.01 2.01 7.61
C GLY A 54 13.95 3.10 8.09
N GLN A 55 14.12 4.16 7.31
CA GLN A 55 14.96 5.32 7.66
C GLN A 55 14.42 6.05 8.90
N ALA A 56 13.12 6.36 8.94
CA ALA A 56 12.51 7.06 10.07
C ALA A 56 12.65 6.25 11.38
N LYS A 57 12.48 4.93 11.34
CA LYS A 57 12.65 4.05 12.51
C LYS A 57 14.09 4.03 13.01
N GLN A 58 15.08 4.11 12.14
CA GLN A 58 16.50 4.18 12.54
C GLN A 58 16.77 5.45 13.34
N TYR A 59 16.36 6.61 12.83
CA TYR A 59 16.48 7.88 13.57
C TYR A 59 15.71 7.82 14.89
N PHE A 60 14.44 7.41 14.86
CA PHE A 60 13.63 7.31 16.06
C PHE A 60 14.29 6.42 17.13
N ARG A 61 14.82 5.26 16.75
CA ARG A 61 15.50 4.34 17.67
C ARG A 61 16.75 4.94 18.31
N GLN A 62 17.49 5.78 17.58
CA GLN A 62 18.71 6.40 18.09
C GLN A 62 18.43 7.45 19.18
N PHE A 63 17.31 8.16 19.08
CA PHE A 63 16.99 9.29 19.96
C PHE A 63 15.84 9.04 20.95
N SER A 64 15.19 7.87 20.86
CA SER A 64 14.08 7.50 21.74
C SER A 64 14.57 7.19 23.16
N ASP A 65 13.80 7.67 24.15
CA ASP A 65 13.93 7.32 25.57
C ASP A 65 12.86 6.31 26.03
N GLY A 66 12.06 5.80 25.09
CA GLY A 66 10.95 4.88 25.35
C GLY A 66 9.67 5.53 25.87
N THR A 67 9.64 6.85 26.04
CA THR A 67 8.46 7.57 26.55
C THR A 67 7.56 8.06 25.41
N PHE A 68 6.25 8.06 25.65
CA PHE A 68 5.28 8.58 24.69
C PHE A 68 5.43 10.09 24.40
N PRO A 69 5.67 10.96 25.40
CA PRO A 69 5.91 12.38 25.14
C PRO A 69 7.07 12.63 24.18
N LYS A 70 8.21 11.94 24.38
CA LYS A 70 9.35 12.03 23.47
C LYS A 70 9.02 11.43 22.10
N ALA A 71 8.28 10.32 22.06
CA ALA A 71 7.86 9.73 20.80
C ALA A 71 7.03 10.71 19.93
N LYS A 72 6.14 11.51 20.54
CA LYS A 72 5.35 12.52 19.82
C LYS A 72 6.20 13.57 19.12
N THR A 73 7.34 13.96 19.70
CA THR A 73 8.24 14.94 19.06
C THR A 73 9.18 14.26 18.07
N LEU A 74 9.63 13.03 18.38
CA LEU A 74 10.56 12.30 17.52
C LEU A 74 9.95 11.81 16.21
N VAL A 75 8.66 11.43 16.16
CA VAL A 75 8.05 10.94 14.92
C VAL A 75 8.13 11.98 13.78
N PRO A 76 7.67 13.23 13.94
CA PRO A 76 7.82 14.23 12.88
C PRO A 76 9.28 14.60 12.60
N GLU A 77 10.14 14.65 13.62
CA GLU A 77 11.59 14.86 13.41
C GLU A 77 12.20 13.75 12.55
N ALA A 78 11.92 12.48 12.86
CA ALA A 78 12.41 11.33 12.14
C ALA A 78 11.97 11.32 10.68
N LEU A 79 10.71 11.69 10.42
CA LEU A 79 10.17 11.80 9.06
C LEU A 79 10.88 12.91 8.27
N ASN A 80 11.21 14.04 8.90
CA ASN A 80 11.96 15.12 8.26
C ASN A 80 13.43 14.75 7.96
N GLN A 81 13.97 13.71 8.58
CA GLN A 81 15.32 13.21 8.30
C GLN A 81 15.37 12.19 7.15
N VAL A 82 14.22 11.71 6.68
CA VAL A 82 14.20 10.74 5.57
C VAL A 82 14.71 11.44 4.32
N THR A 83 15.82 10.94 3.79
CA THR A 83 16.38 11.43 2.52
C THR A 83 16.03 10.46 1.40
N GLY A 84 15.95 10.99 0.17
CA GLY A 84 15.71 10.14 -1.01
C GLY A 84 16.89 9.22 -1.37
N GLN A 85 17.99 9.19 -0.61
CA GLN A 85 19.29 8.59 -1.00
C GLN A 85 19.31 7.05 -1.22
N HIS A 86 18.17 6.42 -1.45
CA HIS A 86 18.05 5.02 -1.89
C HIS A 86 17.14 4.81 -3.12
N TYR A 87 16.77 5.87 -3.87
CA TYR A 87 15.98 5.75 -5.11
C TYR A 87 16.74 5.15 -6.32
N ASN A 88 17.39 3.99 -6.17
CA ASN A 88 18.07 3.31 -7.29
C ASN A 88 17.20 2.25 -7.98
N THR A 89 15.99 2.61 -8.40
CA THR A 89 15.12 1.74 -9.25
C THR A 89 14.38 2.46 -10.39
N GLY A 90 14.87 3.62 -10.83
CA GLY A 90 14.61 4.11 -12.20
C GLY A 90 13.25 4.75 -12.50
N ARG A 91 12.29 4.85 -11.56
CA ARG A 91 11.14 5.75 -11.71
C ARG A 91 10.48 5.99 -10.36
N ALA A 92 10.62 7.20 -9.81
CA ALA A 92 9.69 7.63 -8.77
C ALA A 92 8.27 7.59 -9.36
N PRO A 93 7.27 7.06 -8.63
CA PRO A 93 5.89 7.14 -9.10
C PRO A 93 5.54 8.60 -9.38
N HIS A 94 4.88 8.84 -10.53
CA HIS A 94 4.37 10.16 -10.90
C HIS A 94 3.54 10.73 -9.73
N PRO A 95 3.50 12.05 -9.48
CA PRO A 95 2.74 12.63 -8.37
C PRO A 95 1.26 12.22 -8.32
N ASP A 96 0.70 11.75 -9.44
CA ASP A 96 -0.68 11.28 -9.54
C ASP A 96 -0.86 9.78 -9.24
N VAL A 97 0.20 9.08 -8.82
CA VAL A 97 0.17 7.63 -8.58
C VAL A 97 0.11 7.35 -7.08
N VAL A 98 -0.97 6.68 -6.68
CA VAL A 98 -1.14 6.14 -5.32
C VAL A 98 -0.86 4.63 -5.38
N LEU A 99 0.17 4.21 -4.64
CA LEU A 99 0.52 2.80 -4.46
C LEU A 99 -0.25 2.25 -3.26
N ILE A 100 -0.94 1.13 -3.45
CA ILE A 100 -1.76 0.43 -2.45
C ILE A 100 -1.34 -1.03 -2.36
#